data_AF-A0A9W8J3W7-F1
#
_entry.id   AF-A0A9W8J3W7-F1
#
_cell.length_a   1.000
_cell.length_b   1.000
_cell.length_c   1.000
_cell.angle_alpha   90.00
_cell.angle_beta   90.00
_cell.angle_gamma   90.00
#
_symmetry.space_group_name_H-M   'P 1'
#
loop_
_entity.id
_entity.type
_entity.pdbx_description
1 polymer ?
#
loop_
_entity_poly.entity_id
_entity_poly.type
_entity_poly.pdbx_seq_one_letter_code
_entity_poly.pdbx_strand_id
1 'polypeptide(L)'
;MLEHLRHLLHRQINWTHPGQQMAVNALLELQQDVLVILRTGIGKSIIGILPTLVENYITLIVIPLVVLMEDWKTRLTDMGLSFEEYDATNPHSVTGKHNIVLVSPDKAAFDTWPEVLASIDKVAPVVRVVIDEAHLWFTDNDFRSQALGNPSSLRLFPMQMVILSATIPPVAEQWMTQEFALVNPVVIRGLSHRAELKMVFMTGYESTDDMADAFEDYIGRFKEEHGWGEKDRFVIYANYHNVAQEIADKFELEVYQASTATKRIKAEERRAIYNRFKSGEREGLVATTALSAGTDYPHIRLTCHIGTPFDLVTFVQQASRAGRDGQPAHCLVITSSKRSSSSKSHNPKLRGVREMSEMVFGSSDPSNNTSKCARWHIGRFLDGEGYTCRAFGPEWQTCSPCEDEMKQRPSLGFTGKALARVNPPYSYPSLLPPPMLTPDAVKNRLAERFQKAVDIGRQAAAEAIARKAVETDPYGSVLGKVGRLCGLCLMRNVAEEHDPRDCSNITNRRMFGDIVYNIVYKPRGYKYPPCYKCHIASMGNNTLHGTYTTGDERPTCKHPNFIKPLLYEVWNNEQVRVEVQRHFKVQWKDMSEYISWLAQPDSVHSTRSMGLVVWFGQKYLPTPG
;
A
#
# COMPACT_ATOMS: atom_id res chain seq x y z
N MET A 1 -19.30 12.61 27.42
CA MET A 1 -18.91 11.47 26.56
C MET A 1 -17.79 10.64 27.17
N LEU A 2 -16.58 11.20 27.38
CA LEU A 2 -15.46 10.45 27.99
C LEU A 2 -15.78 9.85 29.36
N GLU A 3 -16.49 10.56 30.24
CA GLU A 3 -16.94 10.01 31.53
C GLU A 3 -17.89 8.81 31.35
N HIS A 4 -18.81 8.89 30.40
CA HIS A 4 -19.69 7.79 30.03
C HIS A 4 -18.91 6.59 29.47
N LEU A 5 -17.91 6.84 28.62
CA LEU A 5 -17.04 5.80 28.06
C LEU A 5 -16.13 5.17 29.12
N ARG A 6 -15.61 5.95 30.07
CA ARG A 6 -14.85 5.44 31.23
C ARG A 6 -15.71 4.53 32.09
N HIS A 7 -16.99 4.88 32.27
CA HIS A 7 -17.97 4.03 32.95
C HIS A 7 -18.27 2.75 32.18
N LEU A 8 -18.49 2.84 30.85
CA LEU A 8 -18.84 1.68 30.01
C LEU A 8 -17.68 0.68 29.84
N LEU A 9 -16.45 1.17 29.69
CA LEU A 9 -15.27 0.34 29.42
C LEU A 9 -14.46 -0.01 30.68
N HIS A 10 -14.88 0.47 31.86
CA HIS A 10 -14.15 0.31 33.14
C HIS A 10 -12.65 0.62 33.03
N ARG A 11 -12.28 1.61 32.20
CA ARG A 11 -10.90 1.99 31.88
C ARG A 11 -10.74 3.51 31.87
N GLN A 12 -9.57 3.99 32.28
CA GLN A 12 -9.21 5.40 32.12
C GLN A 12 -8.93 5.70 30.64
N ILE A 13 -9.92 6.25 29.95
CA ILE A 13 -9.79 6.71 28.57
C ILE A 13 -9.60 8.22 28.61
N ASN A 14 -8.51 8.68 28.01
CA ASN A 14 -8.18 10.08 27.82
C ASN A 14 -7.91 10.32 26.34
N TRP A 15 -8.29 11.48 25.83
CA TRP A 15 -7.81 11.93 24.52
C TRP A 15 -6.30 12.18 24.65
N THR A 16 -5.51 11.49 23.83
CA THR A 16 -4.07 11.73 23.72
C THR A 16 -3.76 12.83 22.72
N HIS A 17 -4.74 13.17 21.87
CA HIS A 17 -4.64 14.25 20.90
C HIS A 17 -6.01 14.89 20.61
N PRO A 18 -6.09 16.23 20.51
CA PRO A 18 -7.35 16.93 20.23
C PRO A 18 -8.09 16.46 18.98
N GLY A 19 -7.32 16.13 17.93
CA GLY A 19 -7.86 15.61 16.67
C GLY A 19 -8.66 14.30 16.82
N GLN A 20 -8.43 13.50 17.88
CA GLN A 20 -9.26 12.31 18.14
C GLN A 20 -10.68 12.69 18.53
N GLN A 21 -10.82 13.67 19.43
CA GLN A 21 -12.13 14.17 19.85
C GLN A 21 -12.87 14.81 18.67
N MET A 22 -12.17 15.65 17.89
CA MET A 22 -12.73 16.25 16.68
C MET A 22 -13.24 15.19 15.69
N ALA A 23 -12.45 14.13 15.49
CA ALA A 23 -12.83 13.07 14.57
C ALA A 23 -14.03 12.28 15.08
N VAL A 24 -14.05 11.88 16.35
CA VAL A 24 -15.19 11.14 16.93
C VAL A 24 -16.47 11.98 16.87
N ASN A 25 -16.41 13.29 17.15
CA ASN A 25 -17.57 14.16 17.00
C ASN A 25 -18.06 14.22 15.54
N ALA A 26 -17.17 14.43 14.58
CA ALA A 26 -17.52 14.44 13.16
C ALA A 26 -18.13 13.09 12.69
N LEU A 27 -17.66 11.98 13.27
CA LEU A 27 -18.22 10.65 12.99
C LEU A 27 -19.65 10.52 13.52
N LEU A 28 -19.91 10.97 14.75
CA LEU A 28 -21.24 10.89 15.38
C LEU A 28 -22.27 11.84 14.72
N GLU A 29 -21.82 12.96 14.16
CA GLU A 29 -22.69 13.93 13.47
C GLU A 29 -23.30 13.36 12.17
N LEU A 30 -22.59 12.44 11.50
CA LEU A 30 -22.98 11.80 10.23
C LEU A 30 -23.36 12.83 9.13
N GLN A 31 -22.59 13.92 9.04
CA GLN A 31 -22.85 15.02 8.08
C GLN A 31 -21.95 14.99 6.85
N GLN A 32 -20.70 14.59 7.02
CA GLN A 32 -19.65 14.70 6.00
C GLN A 32 -18.72 13.49 6.09
N ASP A 33 -18.04 13.18 4.99
CA ASP A 33 -16.89 12.27 5.03
C ASP A 33 -15.77 12.88 5.88
N VAL A 34 -14.88 12.04 6.40
CA VAL A 34 -13.84 12.49 7.32
C VAL A 34 -12.48 11.93 6.90
N LEU A 35 -11.51 12.81 6.72
CA LEU A 35 -10.12 12.46 6.47
C LEU A 35 -9.29 12.81 7.71
N VAL A 36 -8.84 11.79 8.44
CA VAL A 36 -8.06 11.95 9.66
C VAL A 36 -6.61 11.62 9.39
N ILE A 37 -5.76 12.65 9.42
CA ILE A 37 -4.30 12.50 9.34
C ILE A 37 -3.68 12.84 10.70
N LEU A 38 -3.37 11.80 11.48
CA LEU A 38 -2.71 11.94 12.78
C LEU A 38 -1.50 11.01 12.85
N ARG A 39 -0.41 11.48 13.47
CA ARG A 39 0.85 10.72 13.58
C ARG A 39 0.65 9.31 14.15
N THR A 40 1.57 8.41 13.81
CA THR A 40 1.57 7.03 14.33
C THR A 40 1.74 7.03 15.86
N GLY A 41 1.28 5.94 16.51
CA GLY A 41 1.34 5.79 17.96
C GLY A 41 0.31 6.59 18.77
N ILE A 42 -0.42 7.52 18.16
CA ILE A 42 -1.40 8.34 18.89
C ILE A 42 -2.69 7.61 19.27
N GLY A 43 -2.90 6.40 18.74
CA GLY A 43 -4.11 5.60 18.97
C GLY A 43 -5.26 5.96 18.03
N LYS A 44 -5.03 6.04 16.72
CA LYS A 44 -6.08 6.35 15.72
C LYS A 44 -7.25 5.36 15.71
N SER A 45 -7.00 4.08 16.01
CA SER A 45 -8.03 3.03 16.03
C SER A 45 -9.23 3.39 16.91
N ILE A 46 -9.02 4.14 17.99
CA ILE A 46 -10.09 4.57 18.91
C ILE A 46 -11.15 5.43 18.21
N ILE A 47 -10.79 6.12 17.12
CA ILE A 47 -11.69 6.98 16.35
C ILE A 47 -12.79 6.14 15.69
N GLY A 48 -12.44 4.96 15.17
CA GLY A 48 -13.41 4.04 14.59
C GLY A 48 -14.20 3.24 15.64
N ILE A 49 -13.60 3.00 16.82
CA ILE A 49 -14.21 2.20 17.89
C ILE A 49 -15.21 3.00 18.72
N LEU A 50 -14.88 4.22 19.15
CA LEU A 50 -15.72 4.94 20.11
C LEU A 50 -17.16 5.20 19.65
N PRO A 51 -17.43 5.53 18.37
CA PRO A 51 -18.80 5.70 17.91
C PRO A 51 -19.65 4.43 18.10
N THR A 52 -19.08 3.24 17.97
CA THR A 52 -19.82 1.96 18.08
C THR A 52 -20.24 1.62 19.50
N LEU A 53 -19.69 2.32 20.50
CA LEU A 53 -20.02 2.13 21.91
C LEU A 53 -21.19 3.00 22.37
N VAL A 54 -21.54 4.01 21.58
CA VAL A 54 -22.57 5.00 21.92
C VAL A 54 -23.71 5.02 20.89
N GLU A 55 -23.60 4.25 19.81
CA GLU A 55 -24.59 4.09 18.76
C GLU A 55 -24.97 2.62 18.60
N ASN A 56 -26.20 2.34 18.18
CA ASN A 56 -26.69 0.99 17.84
C ASN A 56 -26.70 0.77 16.33
N TYR A 57 -25.61 1.15 15.66
CA TYR A 57 -25.42 1.05 14.22
C TYR A 57 -24.17 0.24 13.86
N ILE A 58 -24.08 -0.17 12.60
CA ILE A 58 -22.94 -0.94 12.08
C ILE A 58 -21.86 0.01 11.55
N THR A 59 -20.63 -0.21 11.98
CA THR A 59 -19.40 0.38 11.48
C THR A 59 -18.53 -0.71 10.86
N LEU A 60 -18.17 -0.51 9.59
CA LEU A 60 -17.29 -1.40 8.85
C LEU A 60 -15.86 -0.90 8.98
N ILE A 61 -14.91 -1.77 9.35
CA ILE A 61 -13.49 -1.44 9.46
C ILE A 61 -12.73 -2.22 8.39
N VAL A 62 -12.29 -1.50 7.36
CA VAL A 62 -11.54 -2.04 6.23
C VAL A 62 -10.05 -1.97 6.56
N ILE A 63 -9.42 -3.14 6.67
CA ILE A 63 -8.06 -3.27 7.16
C ILE A 63 -7.16 -3.84 6.05
N PRO A 64 -6.21 -3.05 5.52
CA PRO A 64 -5.49 -3.37 4.30
C PRO A 64 -4.61 -4.62 4.38
N LEU A 65 -4.09 -4.94 5.56
CA LEU A 65 -3.07 -5.98 5.69
C LEU A 65 -3.49 -7.02 6.73
N VAL A 66 -3.27 -8.30 6.41
CA VAL A 66 -3.61 -9.43 7.30
C VAL A 66 -2.97 -9.29 8.68
N VAL A 67 -1.74 -8.78 8.76
CA VAL A 67 -1.08 -8.54 10.06
C VAL A 67 -1.83 -7.50 10.88
N LEU A 68 -2.30 -6.42 10.25
CA LEU A 68 -3.11 -5.40 10.92
C LEU A 68 -4.48 -5.93 11.34
N MET A 69 -5.04 -6.90 10.61
CA MET A 69 -6.31 -7.54 10.97
C MET A 69 -6.22 -8.23 12.34
N GLU A 70 -5.16 -9.01 12.58
CA GLU A 70 -4.94 -9.67 13.86
C GLU A 70 -4.71 -8.68 15.00
N ASP A 71 -4.02 -7.56 14.74
CA ASP A 71 -3.86 -6.48 15.72
C ASP A 71 -5.22 -5.85 16.11
N TRP A 72 -6.11 -5.67 15.14
CA TRP A 72 -7.47 -5.18 15.39
C TRP A 72 -8.31 -6.17 16.20
N LYS A 73 -8.27 -7.46 15.86
CA LYS A 73 -8.95 -8.52 16.64
C LYS A 73 -8.48 -8.57 18.09
N THR A 74 -7.15 -8.55 18.28
CA THR A 74 -6.54 -8.56 19.62
C THR A 74 -7.00 -7.35 20.42
N ARG A 75 -6.93 -6.15 19.83
CA ARG A 75 -7.36 -4.91 20.48
C ARG A 75 -8.84 -4.92 20.87
N LEU A 76 -9.74 -5.37 19.99
CA LEU A 76 -11.17 -5.44 20.28
C LEU A 76 -11.47 -6.46 21.38
N THR A 77 -10.84 -7.62 21.32
CA THR A 77 -10.94 -8.67 22.35
C THR A 77 -10.44 -8.17 23.70
N ASP A 78 -9.29 -7.50 23.74
CA ASP A 78 -8.71 -6.91 24.96
C ASP A 78 -9.58 -5.78 25.55
N MET A 79 -10.43 -5.17 24.73
CA MET A 79 -11.42 -4.18 25.15
C MET A 79 -12.78 -4.81 25.54
N GLY A 80 -12.93 -6.14 25.40
CA GLY A 80 -14.19 -6.85 25.65
C GLY A 80 -15.28 -6.57 24.60
N LEU A 81 -14.89 -6.10 23.41
CA LEU A 81 -15.82 -5.73 22.35
C LEU A 81 -16.02 -6.90 21.39
N SER A 82 -17.29 -7.23 21.16
CA SER A 82 -17.66 -8.24 20.17
C SER A 82 -17.65 -7.64 18.77
N PHE A 83 -17.20 -8.44 17.79
CA PHE A 83 -17.09 -8.05 16.39
C PHE A 83 -17.37 -9.25 15.49
N GLU A 84 -17.68 -8.97 14.22
CA GLU A 84 -17.83 -9.98 13.17
C GLU A 84 -16.69 -9.82 12.15
N GLU A 85 -16.22 -10.92 11.56
CA GLU A 85 -15.27 -10.88 10.45
C GLU A 85 -15.98 -11.31 9.16
N TYR A 86 -15.81 -10.51 8.10
CA TYR A 86 -16.28 -10.93 6.80
C TYR A 86 -15.37 -12.01 6.19
N ASP A 87 -15.99 -13.11 5.79
CA ASP A 87 -15.37 -14.21 5.05
C ASP A 87 -16.07 -14.32 3.69
N ALA A 88 -15.35 -13.99 2.62
CA ALA A 88 -15.88 -14.07 1.26
C ALA A 88 -16.31 -15.50 0.85
N THR A 89 -15.83 -16.55 1.53
CA THR A 89 -16.24 -17.94 1.29
C THR A 89 -17.56 -18.31 1.95
N ASN A 90 -18.02 -17.50 2.91
CA ASN A 90 -19.28 -17.68 3.61
C ASN A 90 -20.00 -16.32 3.72
N PRO A 91 -20.91 -15.99 2.78
CA PRO A 91 -21.67 -14.74 2.81
C PRO A 91 -22.50 -14.52 4.09
N HIS A 92 -22.75 -15.56 4.88
CA HIS A 92 -23.44 -15.49 6.16
C HIS A 92 -22.50 -15.30 7.37
N SER A 93 -21.20 -15.06 7.15
CA SER A 93 -20.24 -14.82 8.24
C SER A 93 -20.51 -13.52 9.01
N VAL A 94 -21.29 -12.61 8.43
CA VAL A 94 -21.72 -11.35 9.02
C VAL A 94 -23.24 -11.35 9.09
N THR A 95 -23.77 -11.10 10.28
CA THR A 95 -25.21 -11.10 10.61
C THR A 95 -25.73 -9.71 10.96
N GLY A 96 -24.84 -8.75 11.25
CA GLY A 96 -25.23 -7.41 11.70
C GLY A 96 -25.71 -7.36 13.15
N LYS A 97 -25.49 -8.42 13.94
CA LYS A 97 -25.80 -8.46 15.38
C LYS A 97 -24.79 -7.67 16.22
N HIS A 98 -23.60 -7.44 15.68
CA HIS A 98 -22.56 -6.64 16.30
C HIS A 98 -22.30 -5.34 15.52
N ASN A 99 -21.98 -4.28 16.25
CA ASN A 99 -21.75 -2.94 15.70
C ASN A 99 -20.44 -2.82 14.92
N ILE A 100 -19.51 -3.78 15.05
CA ILE A 100 -18.21 -3.76 14.41
C ILE A 100 -18.10 -4.94 13.46
N VAL A 101 -17.82 -4.65 12.19
CA VAL A 101 -17.50 -5.67 11.18
C VAL A 101 -16.10 -5.39 10.65
N LEU A 102 -15.21 -6.36 10.79
CA LEU A 102 -13.86 -6.31 10.23
C LEU A 102 -13.87 -6.93 8.83
N VAL A 103 -13.23 -6.23 7.89
CA VAL A 103 -13.13 -6.71 6.51
C VAL A 103 -11.75 -6.40 5.94
N SER A 104 -11.15 -7.36 5.26
CA SER A 104 -9.97 -7.08 4.46
C SER A 104 -10.41 -6.60 3.08
N PRO A 105 -9.72 -5.62 2.48
CA PRO A 105 -10.08 -5.14 1.16
C PRO A 105 -10.28 -6.17 0.07
N ASP A 106 -9.43 -7.19 0.04
CA ASP A 106 -9.46 -8.23 -0.97
C ASP A 106 -10.73 -9.06 -0.88
N LYS A 107 -11.26 -9.23 0.33
CA LYS A 107 -12.57 -9.85 0.57
C LYS A 107 -13.71 -8.89 0.23
N ALA A 108 -13.59 -7.59 0.50
CA ALA A 108 -14.61 -6.59 0.13
C ALA A 108 -14.76 -6.41 -1.40
N ALA A 109 -13.76 -6.82 -2.18
CA ALA A 109 -13.69 -6.58 -3.63
C ALA A 109 -14.48 -7.58 -4.51
N PHE A 110 -15.57 -8.18 -4.01
CA PHE A 110 -16.30 -9.26 -4.70
C PHE A 110 -17.82 -9.02 -4.86
N ASP A 111 -18.40 -9.69 -5.86
CA ASP A 111 -19.79 -9.56 -6.35
C ASP A 111 -20.87 -9.74 -5.26
N THR A 112 -20.56 -10.47 -4.18
CA THR A 112 -21.47 -10.76 -3.07
C THR A 112 -21.47 -9.69 -1.98
N TRP A 113 -20.44 -8.84 -1.90
CA TRP A 113 -20.33 -7.82 -0.85
C TRP A 113 -21.50 -6.82 -0.82
N PRO A 114 -22.01 -6.30 -1.97
CA PRO A 114 -23.22 -5.48 -1.98
C PRO A 114 -24.44 -6.18 -1.36
N GLU A 115 -24.60 -7.48 -1.61
CA GLU A 115 -25.71 -8.29 -1.08
C GLU A 115 -25.58 -8.47 0.43
N VAL A 116 -24.36 -8.75 0.91
CA VAL A 116 -24.04 -8.85 2.34
C VAL A 116 -24.36 -7.53 3.05
N LEU A 117 -23.91 -6.39 2.51
CA LEU A 117 -24.21 -5.07 3.07
C LEU A 117 -25.72 -4.79 3.10
N ALA A 118 -26.44 -5.09 2.02
CA ALA A 118 -27.89 -4.96 1.98
C ALA A 118 -28.60 -5.87 3.01
N SER A 119 -28.03 -7.04 3.32
CA SER A 119 -28.58 -7.96 4.31
C SER A 119 -28.40 -7.46 5.74
N ILE A 120 -27.22 -6.95 6.10
CA ILE A 120 -26.93 -6.47 7.46
C ILE A 120 -27.59 -5.12 7.72
N ASP A 121 -27.74 -4.27 6.70
CA ASP A 121 -28.45 -2.98 6.81
C ASP A 121 -29.94 -3.14 7.17
N LYS A 122 -30.54 -4.31 6.88
CA LYS A 122 -31.89 -4.67 7.33
C LYS A 122 -31.96 -4.96 8.83
N VAL A 123 -30.85 -5.42 9.42
CA VAL A 123 -30.76 -5.75 10.85
C VAL A 123 -30.47 -4.49 11.65
N ALA A 124 -29.42 -3.75 11.26
CA ALA A 124 -29.07 -2.46 11.84
C ALA A 124 -28.45 -1.56 10.76
N PRO A 125 -28.74 -0.24 10.76
CA PRO A 125 -28.21 0.68 9.74
C PRO A 125 -26.68 0.62 9.62
N VAL A 126 -26.18 0.48 8.40
CA VAL A 126 -24.75 0.63 8.10
C VAL A 126 -24.45 2.11 7.91
N VAL A 127 -23.87 2.74 8.92
CA VAL A 127 -23.73 4.20 8.93
C VAL A 127 -22.37 4.69 8.46
N ARG A 128 -21.33 3.85 8.54
CA ARG A 128 -19.98 4.25 8.16
C ARG A 128 -19.03 3.10 7.78
N VAL A 129 -18.05 3.47 6.96
CA VAL A 129 -16.87 2.68 6.62
C VAL A 129 -15.62 3.43 7.07
N VAL A 130 -14.78 2.75 7.85
CA VAL A 130 -13.47 3.22 8.31
C VAL A 130 -12.39 2.49 7.51
N ILE A 131 -11.57 3.26 6.80
CA ILE A 131 -10.41 2.75 6.05
C ILE A 131 -9.15 3.02 6.87
N ASP A 132 -8.50 1.96 7.36
CA ASP A 132 -7.22 2.08 8.06
C ASP A 132 -6.04 2.06 7.09
N GLU A 133 -4.94 2.71 7.47
CA GLU A 133 -3.71 2.87 6.67
C GLU A 133 -3.94 3.22 5.19
N ALA A 134 -4.83 4.17 4.94
CA ALA A 134 -5.30 4.50 3.60
C ALA A 134 -4.20 5.05 2.65
N HIS A 135 -3.03 5.41 3.19
CA HIS A 135 -1.87 5.80 2.38
C HIS A 135 -1.36 4.65 1.49
N LEU A 136 -1.61 3.39 1.87
CA LEU A 136 -1.18 2.20 1.13
C LEU A 136 -1.68 2.19 -0.32
N TRP A 137 -2.83 2.84 -0.59
CA TRP A 137 -3.40 2.96 -1.93
C TRP A 137 -2.53 3.71 -2.93
N PHE A 138 -1.65 4.63 -2.49
CA PHE A 138 -0.69 5.32 -3.38
C PHE A 138 0.77 4.99 -3.09
N THR A 139 1.10 4.33 -1.98
CA THR A 139 2.48 3.93 -1.66
C THR A 139 2.81 2.51 -2.10
N ASP A 140 1.83 1.60 -2.12
CA ASP A 140 2.04 0.19 -2.43
C ASP A 140 1.25 -0.22 -3.68
N ASN A 141 2.00 -0.43 -4.78
CA ASN A 141 1.45 -0.84 -6.07
C ASN A 141 0.90 -2.27 -6.04
N ASP A 142 1.54 -3.15 -5.27
CA ASP A 142 1.09 -4.51 -5.11
C ASP A 142 -0.22 -4.48 -4.31
N PHE A 143 -0.33 -3.65 -3.29
CA PHE A 143 -1.59 -3.45 -2.57
C PHE A 143 -2.72 -2.88 -3.46
N ARG A 144 -2.46 -1.83 -4.25
CA ARG A 144 -3.42 -1.23 -5.21
C ARG A 144 -3.88 -2.22 -6.29
N SER A 145 -2.99 -3.09 -6.77
CA SER A 145 -3.28 -4.05 -7.83
C SER A 145 -3.81 -5.41 -7.33
N GLN A 146 -3.45 -5.82 -6.10
CA GLN A 146 -3.75 -7.15 -5.57
C GLN A 146 -5.00 -7.20 -4.70
N ALA A 147 -5.29 -6.17 -3.90
CA ALA A 147 -6.27 -6.31 -2.82
C ALA A 147 -7.55 -5.46 -2.97
N LEU A 148 -7.58 -4.42 -3.81
CA LEU A 148 -8.61 -3.37 -3.61
C LEU A 148 -9.49 -2.99 -4.78
N GLY A 149 -9.12 -3.35 -6.01
CA GLY A 149 -9.78 -2.76 -7.17
C GLY A 149 -9.84 -1.22 -7.08
N ASN A 150 -10.93 -0.66 -7.58
CA ASN A 150 -11.19 0.78 -7.51
C ASN A 150 -11.77 1.13 -6.12
N PRO A 151 -11.16 2.00 -5.30
CA PRO A 151 -11.60 2.26 -3.91
C PRO A 151 -13.01 2.84 -3.84
N SER A 152 -13.43 3.55 -4.89
CA SER A 152 -14.81 4.01 -5.06
C SER A 152 -15.85 2.88 -5.12
N SER A 153 -15.43 1.63 -5.37
CA SER A 153 -16.32 0.46 -5.26
C SER A 153 -16.79 0.19 -3.84
N LEU A 154 -16.13 0.74 -2.81
CA LEU A 154 -16.61 0.68 -1.43
C LEU A 154 -17.79 1.64 -1.18
N ARG A 155 -18.09 2.54 -2.13
CA ARG A 155 -19.11 3.60 -2.03
C ARG A 155 -20.49 3.14 -2.54
N LEU A 156 -20.96 2.00 -2.02
CA LEU A 156 -22.15 1.31 -2.54
C LEU A 156 -23.48 1.83 -1.96
N PHE A 157 -23.46 2.28 -0.71
CA PHE A 157 -24.61 2.75 0.06
C PHE A 157 -24.36 4.17 0.58
N PRO A 158 -25.43 4.94 0.84
CA PRO A 158 -25.29 6.22 1.52
C PRO A 158 -24.79 5.95 2.94
N MET A 159 -23.50 6.20 3.17
CA MET A 159 -22.83 6.01 4.45
C MET A 159 -21.63 6.95 4.53
N GLN A 160 -21.19 7.26 5.75
CA GLN A 160 -20.02 8.11 5.95
C GLN A 160 -18.74 7.34 5.63
N MET A 161 -17.83 7.93 4.84
CA MET A 161 -16.49 7.38 4.65
C MET A 161 -15.48 8.08 5.54
N VAL A 162 -14.73 7.28 6.29
CA VAL A 162 -13.73 7.73 7.26
C VAL A 162 -12.37 7.18 6.84
N ILE A 163 -11.47 8.06 6.45
CA ILE A 163 -10.13 7.72 6.00
C ILE A 163 -9.14 8.00 7.13
N LEU A 164 -8.47 6.96 7.64
CA LEU A 164 -7.46 7.07 8.69
C LEU A 164 -6.06 6.85 8.11
N SER A 165 -5.15 7.76 8.41
CA SER A 165 -3.73 7.59 8.09
C SER A 165 -2.83 8.47 8.94
N ALA A 166 -1.53 8.20 8.94
CA ALA A 166 -0.52 9.13 9.48
C ALA A 166 0.19 9.94 8.40
N THR A 167 0.21 9.46 7.16
CA THR A 167 1.19 9.89 6.16
C THR A 167 0.57 10.21 4.81
N ILE A 168 -0.66 10.76 4.82
CA ILE A 168 -1.27 11.36 3.63
C ILE A 168 -0.83 12.84 3.60
N PRO A 169 0.06 13.25 2.68
CA PRO A 169 0.45 14.66 2.55
C PRO A 169 -0.68 15.51 1.95
N PRO A 170 -0.68 16.84 2.10
CA PRO A 170 -1.69 17.71 1.49
C PRO A 170 -1.81 17.54 -0.03
N VAL A 171 -0.69 17.28 -0.72
CA VAL A 171 -0.68 17.01 -2.17
C VAL A 171 -1.46 15.75 -2.56
N ALA A 172 -1.68 14.82 -1.62
CA ALA A 172 -2.44 13.59 -1.85
C ALA A 172 -3.93 13.72 -1.47
N GLU A 173 -4.37 14.79 -0.80
CA GLU A 173 -5.76 14.91 -0.34
C GLU A 173 -6.78 14.90 -1.49
N GLN A 174 -6.50 15.63 -2.57
CA GLN A 174 -7.36 15.63 -3.76
C GLN A 174 -7.39 14.25 -4.42
N TRP A 175 -6.23 13.57 -4.48
CA TRP A 175 -6.14 12.23 -5.02
C TRP A 175 -6.98 11.24 -4.20
N MET A 176 -6.87 11.28 -2.86
CA MET A 176 -7.68 10.47 -1.95
C MET A 176 -9.17 10.78 -2.13
N THR A 177 -9.54 12.05 -2.24
CA THR A 177 -10.93 12.48 -2.45
C THR A 177 -11.52 11.87 -3.73
N GLN A 178 -10.76 11.86 -4.82
CA GLN A 178 -11.19 11.30 -6.10
C GLN A 178 -11.28 9.77 -6.05
N GLU A 179 -10.24 9.10 -5.55
CA GLU A 179 -10.16 7.64 -5.55
C GLU A 179 -11.21 7.00 -4.64
N PHE A 180 -11.56 7.64 -3.53
CA PHE A 180 -12.55 7.16 -2.56
C PHE A 180 -13.95 7.77 -2.75
N ALA A 181 -14.15 8.61 -3.78
CA ALA A 181 -15.41 9.32 -4.03
C ALA A 181 -15.92 10.09 -2.78
N LEU A 182 -15.02 10.84 -2.13
CA LEU A 182 -15.36 11.67 -0.98
C LEU A 182 -16.03 12.97 -1.45
N VAL A 183 -17.03 13.44 -0.71
CA VAL A 183 -17.75 14.69 -1.01
C VAL A 183 -17.56 15.67 0.14
N ASN A 184 -16.82 16.75 -0.12
CA ASN A 184 -16.51 17.80 0.86
C ASN A 184 -16.06 17.23 2.23
N PRO A 185 -15.02 16.39 2.28
CA PRO A 185 -14.60 15.77 3.53
C PRO A 185 -14.08 16.79 4.53
N VAL A 186 -14.36 16.59 5.81
CA VAL A 186 -13.68 17.30 6.90
C VAL A 186 -12.28 16.73 7.04
N VAL A 187 -11.27 17.58 6.88
CA VAL A 187 -9.87 17.18 7.04
C VAL A 187 -9.39 17.54 8.44
N ILE A 188 -9.04 16.53 9.23
CA ILE A 188 -8.49 16.67 10.58
C ILE A 188 -7.02 16.26 10.52
N ARG A 189 -6.14 17.26 10.50
CA ARG A 189 -4.69 17.08 10.37
C ARG A 189 -3.98 17.55 11.64
N GLY A 190 -3.22 16.64 12.25
CA GLY A 190 -2.26 16.95 13.31
C GLY A 190 -0.84 17.02 12.76
N LEU A 191 0.10 17.52 13.56
CA LEU A 191 1.52 17.52 13.20
C LEU A 191 2.10 16.10 13.18
N SER A 192 2.93 15.81 12.18
CA SER A 192 3.63 14.54 12.01
C SER A 192 4.80 14.34 12.98
N HIS A 193 5.22 15.39 13.67
CA HIS A 193 6.43 15.38 14.50
C HIS A 193 6.31 14.56 15.78
N ARG A 194 7.45 14.02 16.22
CA ARG A 194 7.62 13.27 17.47
C ARG A 194 8.73 13.92 18.29
N ALA A 195 8.52 14.16 19.58
CA ALA A 195 9.47 14.84 20.46
C ALA A 195 10.66 13.94 20.79
N GLU A 196 10.37 12.66 20.97
CA GLU A 196 11.26 11.58 21.37
C GLU A 196 12.21 11.10 20.25
N LEU A 197 11.96 11.47 19.00
CA LEU A 197 12.69 10.92 17.85
C LEU A 197 13.80 11.86 17.36
N LYS A 198 15.04 11.39 17.43
CA LYS A 198 16.22 12.03 16.85
C LYS A 198 16.45 11.53 15.42
N MET A 199 16.65 12.43 14.47
CA MET A 199 17.02 12.06 13.09
C MET A 199 18.51 12.31 12.87
N VAL A 200 19.25 11.27 12.47
CA VAL A 200 20.71 11.31 12.31
C VAL A 200 21.05 10.94 10.87
N PHE A 201 21.79 11.81 10.19
CA PHE A 201 22.25 11.56 8.81
C PHE A 201 23.76 11.38 8.81
N MET A 202 24.21 10.25 8.29
CA MET A 202 25.62 9.89 8.15
C MET A 202 25.86 9.63 6.66
N THR A 203 26.51 10.58 5.99
CA THR A 203 26.77 10.54 4.55
C THR A 203 28.26 10.39 4.28
N GLY A 204 28.64 9.76 3.17
CA GLY A 204 30.04 9.67 2.75
C GLY A 204 30.60 8.25 2.63
N TYR A 205 29.77 7.24 2.82
CA TYR A 205 30.17 5.83 2.78
C TYR A 205 30.23 5.29 1.35
N GLU A 206 31.19 4.42 1.04
CA GLU A 206 31.41 3.95 -0.33
C GLU A 206 30.79 2.57 -0.57
N SER A 207 30.75 1.72 0.45
CA SER A 207 30.25 0.35 0.37
C SER A 207 29.13 0.05 1.39
N THR A 208 28.38 -1.05 1.19
CA THR A 208 27.44 -1.56 2.20
C THR A 208 28.15 -1.89 3.51
N ASP A 209 29.37 -2.44 3.42
CA ASP A 209 30.17 -2.86 4.56
C ASP A 209 30.58 -1.66 5.44
N ASP A 210 31.02 -0.56 4.82
CA ASP A 210 31.35 0.69 5.52
C ASP A 210 30.12 1.26 6.26
N MET A 211 28.93 1.18 5.62
CA MET A 211 27.69 1.64 6.24
C MET A 211 27.30 0.75 7.43
N ALA A 212 27.60 -0.54 7.35
CA ALA A 212 27.38 -1.48 8.43
C ALA A 212 28.34 -1.22 9.60
N ASP A 213 29.63 -1.01 9.34
CA ASP A 213 30.62 -0.64 10.37
C ASP A 213 30.22 0.66 11.09
N ALA A 214 29.76 1.65 10.33
CA ALA A 214 29.26 2.91 10.90
C ALA A 214 28.02 2.71 11.77
N PHE A 215 27.14 1.77 11.42
CA PHE A 215 26.02 1.40 12.27
C PHE A 215 26.49 0.71 13.55
N GLU A 216 27.44 -0.22 13.44
CA GLU A 216 28.00 -0.97 14.58
C GLU A 216 28.65 -0.04 15.62
N ASP A 217 29.49 0.89 15.18
CA ASP A 217 30.08 1.92 16.05
C ASP A 217 28.99 2.78 16.72
N TYR A 218 27.99 3.20 15.94
CA TYR A 218 26.93 4.05 16.47
C TYR A 218 26.07 3.32 17.51
N ILE A 219 25.65 2.09 17.24
CA ILE A 219 24.83 1.33 18.20
C ILE A 219 25.63 1.02 19.47
N GLY A 220 26.93 0.71 19.36
CA GLY A 220 27.81 0.53 20.52
C GLY A 220 27.80 1.76 21.43
N ARG A 221 28.12 2.93 20.87
CA ARG A 221 28.10 4.20 21.63
C ARG A 221 26.71 4.54 22.17
N PHE A 222 25.66 4.32 21.40
CA PHE A 222 24.29 4.56 21.85
C PHE A 222 23.92 3.69 23.05
N LYS A 223 24.28 2.39 23.02
CA LYS A 223 24.05 1.43 24.11
C LYS A 223 24.77 1.86 25.39
N GLU A 224 26.00 2.35 25.27
CA GLU A 224 26.79 2.86 26.40
C GLU A 224 26.22 4.16 26.97
N GLU A 225 25.88 5.13 26.12
CA GLU A 225 25.40 6.45 26.53
C GLU A 225 23.99 6.42 27.15
N HIS A 226 23.09 5.58 26.66
CA HIS A 226 21.67 5.60 27.02
C HIS A 226 21.25 4.45 27.94
N GLY A 227 22.12 3.46 28.15
CA GLY A 227 21.83 2.25 28.92
C GLY A 227 20.87 1.32 28.17
N TRP A 228 21.41 0.25 27.57
CA TRP A 228 20.61 -0.73 26.83
C TRP A 228 19.95 -1.76 27.74
N GLY A 229 18.62 -1.81 27.75
CA GLY A 229 17.83 -2.75 28.52
C GLY A 229 17.46 -4.02 27.75
N GLU A 230 17.03 -5.05 28.48
CA GLU A 230 16.57 -6.34 27.92
C GLU A 230 15.37 -6.20 26.95
N LYS A 231 14.59 -5.12 27.08
CA LYS A 231 13.45 -4.81 26.20
C LYS A 231 13.86 -3.95 25.00
N ASP A 232 15.07 -3.42 24.95
CA ASP A 232 15.45 -2.51 23.87
C ASP A 232 15.76 -3.29 22.59
N ARG A 233 15.22 -2.79 21.49
CA ARG A 233 15.38 -3.40 20.15
C ARG A 233 15.85 -2.39 19.13
N PHE A 234 16.45 -2.90 18.06
CA PHE A 234 16.75 -2.10 16.88
C PHE A 234 16.25 -2.75 15.58
N VAL A 235 16.02 -1.92 14.57
CA VAL A 235 15.61 -2.38 13.24
C VAL A 235 16.49 -1.73 12.18
N ILE A 236 17.03 -2.53 11.27
CA ILE A 236 17.78 -2.04 10.11
C ILE A 236 16.93 -2.22 8.86
N TYR A 237 16.67 -1.13 8.14
CA TYR A 237 15.98 -1.12 6.86
C TYR A 237 16.98 -1.08 5.71
N ALA A 238 16.80 -2.01 4.77
CA ALA A 238 17.54 -2.03 3.52
C ALA A 238 16.57 -1.98 2.33
N ASN A 239 16.95 -1.20 1.32
CA ASN A 239 16.15 -1.03 0.10
C ASN A 239 16.08 -2.29 -0.77
N TYR A 240 17.14 -3.10 -0.74
CA TYR A 240 17.30 -4.27 -1.60
C TYR A 240 17.56 -5.51 -0.76
N HIS A 241 17.00 -6.64 -1.20
CA HIS A 241 17.10 -7.91 -0.47
C HIS A 241 18.54 -8.41 -0.31
N ASN A 242 19.39 -8.23 -1.32
CA ASN A 242 20.80 -8.62 -1.23
C ASN A 242 21.52 -7.82 -0.13
N VAL A 243 21.27 -6.51 -0.04
CA VAL A 243 21.80 -5.66 1.04
C VAL A 243 21.23 -6.09 2.39
N ALA A 244 19.93 -6.41 2.46
CA ALA A 244 19.33 -6.92 3.70
C ALA A 244 19.99 -8.21 4.18
N GLN A 245 20.31 -9.13 3.26
CA GLN A 245 20.98 -10.39 3.60
C GLN A 245 22.42 -10.15 4.04
N GLU A 246 23.18 -9.32 3.33
CA GLU A 246 24.55 -8.96 3.69
C GLU A 246 24.65 -8.38 5.10
N ILE A 247 23.75 -7.46 5.45
CA ILE A 247 23.67 -6.87 6.79
C ILE A 247 23.22 -7.90 7.84
N ALA A 248 22.25 -8.76 7.50
CA ALA A 248 21.78 -9.80 8.41
C ALA A 248 22.87 -10.82 8.73
N ASP A 249 23.66 -11.21 7.73
CA ASP A 249 24.78 -12.13 7.91
C ASP A 249 25.88 -11.51 8.78
N LYS A 250 26.19 -10.22 8.58
CA LYS A 250 27.20 -9.49 9.37
C LYS A 250 26.84 -9.36 10.85
N PHE A 251 25.57 -9.10 11.16
CA PHE A 251 25.11 -8.90 12.55
C PHE A 251 24.47 -10.13 13.17
N GLU A 252 24.51 -11.30 12.51
CA GLU A 252 23.81 -12.53 12.92
C GLU A 252 22.32 -12.30 13.23
N LEU A 253 21.66 -11.51 12.37
CA LEU A 253 20.24 -11.17 12.47
C LEU A 253 19.41 -11.93 11.45
N GLU A 254 18.09 -11.80 11.58
CA GLU A 254 17.15 -12.39 10.64
C GLU A 254 16.57 -11.34 9.70
N VAL A 255 16.29 -11.75 8.45
CA VAL A 255 15.66 -10.89 7.44
C VAL A 255 14.14 -11.04 7.50
N TYR A 256 13.45 -9.98 7.90
CA TYR A 256 12.01 -9.84 7.80
C TYR A 256 11.59 -9.20 6.47
N GLN A 257 10.97 -9.97 5.60
CA GLN A 257 10.49 -9.49 4.31
C GLN A 257 9.15 -10.11 3.91
N ALA A 258 8.47 -9.49 2.95
CA ALA A 258 7.28 -10.05 2.34
C ALA A 258 7.67 -11.22 1.42
N SER A 259 6.75 -12.17 1.24
CA SER A 259 6.90 -13.20 0.21
C SER A 259 6.95 -12.53 -1.16
N THR A 260 7.97 -12.82 -1.94
CA THR A 260 8.10 -12.33 -3.33
C THR A 260 7.85 -13.47 -4.32
N ALA A 261 7.71 -13.14 -5.61
CA ALA A 261 7.57 -14.14 -6.66
C ALA A 261 8.77 -15.12 -6.73
N THR A 262 9.95 -14.68 -6.27
CA THR A 262 11.20 -15.45 -6.32
C THR A 262 11.61 -16.07 -4.99
N LYS A 263 11.15 -15.55 -3.84
CA LYS A 263 11.44 -16.08 -2.50
C LYS A 263 10.17 -16.10 -1.66
N ARG A 264 9.65 -17.32 -1.39
CA ARG A 264 8.47 -17.53 -0.55
C ARG A 264 8.90 -17.75 0.90
N ILE A 265 8.82 -16.70 1.71
CA ILE A 265 8.80 -16.86 3.17
C ILE A 265 7.36 -17.18 3.57
N LYS A 266 7.14 -18.29 4.27
CA LYS A 266 5.81 -18.67 4.76
C LYS A 266 5.32 -17.69 5.82
N ALA A 267 4.00 -17.55 6.00
CA ALA A 267 3.44 -16.65 7.01
C ALA A 267 3.87 -17.07 8.43
N GLU A 268 3.96 -18.38 8.68
CA GLU A 268 4.40 -18.98 9.93
C GLU A 268 5.87 -18.63 10.23
N GLU A 269 6.73 -18.67 9.22
CA GLU A 269 8.16 -18.34 9.34
C GLU A 269 8.37 -16.86 9.67
N ARG A 270 7.65 -15.94 8.99
CA ARG A 270 7.67 -14.51 9.33
C ARG A 270 7.22 -14.25 10.76
N ARG A 271 6.17 -14.96 11.20
CA ARG A 271 5.68 -14.87 12.57
C ARG A 271 6.72 -15.38 13.57
N ALA A 272 7.43 -16.47 13.26
CA ALA A 272 8.49 -17.00 14.10
C ALA A 272 9.67 -16.03 14.23
N ILE A 273 10.16 -15.46 13.11
CA ILE A 273 11.20 -14.43 13.10
C ILE A 273 10.79 -13.24 14.00
N TYR A 274 9.57 -12.74 13.82
CA TYR A 274 9.08 -11.62 14.61
C TYR A 274 8.94 -11.95 16.10
N ASN A 275 8.54 -13.17 16.44
CA ASN A 275 8.45 -13.61 17.85
C ASN A 275 9.84 -13.69 18.52
N ARG A 276 10.87 -14.13 17.80
CA ARG A 276 12.26 -14.12 18.29
C ARG A 276 12.77 -12.70 18.53
N PHE A 277 12.49 -11.80 17.60
CA PHE A 277 12.75 -10.38 17.78
C PHE A 277 12.02 -9.81 19.01
N LYS A 278 10.72 -10.08 19.16
CA LYS A 278 9.90 -9.57 20.28
C LYS A 278 10.36 -10.11 21.63
N SER A 279 10.71 -11.40 21.71
CA SER A 279 11.17 -12.05 22.95
C SER A 279 12.57 -11.60 23.37
N GLY A 280 13.40 -11.11 22.43
CA GLY A 280 14.78 -10.72 22.71
C GLY A 280 15.81 -11.78 22.41
N GLU A 281 15.40 -12.94 21.89
CA GLU A 281 16.33 -13.93 21.31
C GLU A 281 17.18 -13.28 20.20
N ARG A 282 16.61 -12.33 19.46
CA ARG A 282 17.34 -11.43 18.56
C ARG A 282 17.05 -9.98 18.96
N GLU A 283 18.07 -9.23 19.35
CA GLU A 283 17.94 -7.81 19.71
C GLU A 283 17.61 -6.92 18.49
N GLY A 284 18.05 -7.37 17.31
CA GLY A 284 17.92 -6.68 16.04
C GLY A 284 17.03 -7.40 15.03
N LEU A 285 16.53 -6.65 14.05
CA LEU A 285 15.81 -7.19 12.90
C LEU A 285 16.22 -6.45 11.64
N VAL A 286 16.56 -7.16 10.57
CA VAL A 286 16.79 -6.53 9.26
C VAL A 286 15.50 -6.64 8.44
N ALA A 287 15.04 -5.54 7.88
CA ALA A 287 13.78 -5.48 7.16
C ALA A 287 13.89 -4.76 5.81
N THR A 288 13.05 -5.18 4.87
CA THR A 288 12.74 -4.37 3.69
C THR A 288 11.48 -3.53 3.94
N THR A 289 10.75 -3.15 2.90
CA THR A 289 9.48 -2.40 3.03
C THR A 289 8.40 -3.17 3.80
N ALA A 290 8.53 -4.49 3.95
CA ALA A 290 7.49 -5.36 4.53
C ALA A 290 7.25 -5.18 6.03
N LEU A 291 8.27 -4.75 6.78
CA LEU A 291 8.10 -4.44 8.21
C LEU A 291 7.41 -3.08 8.39
N SER A 292 7.03 -2.32 7.36
CA SER A 292 6.36 -1.01 7.54
C SER A 292 4.93 -1.12 8.11
N ALA A 293 4.29 -2.30 8.05
CA ALA A 293 2.96 -2.52 8.58
C ALA A 293 2.89 -3.53 9.74
N GLY A 294 2.18 -3.17 10.82
CA GLY A 294 1.65 -4.13 11.80
C GLY A 294 2.58 -4.68 12.89
N THR A 295 3.72 -4.04 13.17
CA THR A 295 4.57 -4.43 14.32
C THR A 295 4.58 -3.38 15.42
N ASP A 296 3.74 -3.55 16.45
CA ASP A 296 3.63 -2.60 17.57
C ASP A 296 4.53 -3.00 18.75
N TYR A 297 5.85 -2.99 18.52
CA TYR A 297 6.81 -3.16 19.62
C TYR A 297 7.19 -1.79 20.20
N PRO A 298 6.85 -1.47 21.46
CA PRO A 298 7.00 -0.13 21.99
C PRO A 298 8.46 0.28 22.23
N HIS A 299 9.34 -0.69 22.46
CA HIS A 299 10.70 -0.48 22.96
C HIS A 299 11.79 -0.50 21.87
N ILE A 300 11.46 -0.12 20.63
CA ILE A 300 12.48 0.06 19.59
C ILE A 300 13.24 1.37 19.88
N ARG A 301 14.53 1.30 20.19
CA ARG A 301 15.37 2.48 20.47
C ARG A 301 16.06 3.04 19.23
N LEU A 302 16.36 2.16 18.28
CA LEU A 302 17.10 2.52 17.08
C LEU A 302 16.42 1.98 15.82
N THR A 303 16.22 2.84 14.84
CA THR A 303 15.96 2.43 13.46
C THR A 303 17.10 2.93 12.59
N CYS A 304 17.63 2.10 11.70
CA CYS A 304 18.68 2.50 10.77
C CYS A 304 18.25 2.23 9.35
N HIS A 305 18.48 3.16 8.44
CA HIS A 305 18.34 2.93 7.00
C HIS A 305 19.74 2.83 6.38
N ILE A 306 20.05 1.66 5.84
CA ILE A 306 21.28 1.43 5.07
C ILE A 306 21.00 1.74 3.60
N GLY A 307 21.65 2.80 3.12
CA GLY A 307 21.36 3.47 1.86
C GLY A 307 20.24 4.52 1.98
N THR A 308 20.05 5.30 0.91
CA THR A 308 19.04 6.37 0.89
C THR A 308 17.62 5.77 0.83
N PRO A 309 16.72 6.06 1.78
CA PRO A 309 15.31 5.68 1.68
C PRO A 309 14.67 6.15 0.37
N PHE A 310 13.78 5.35 -0.22
CA PHE A 310 13.21 5.65 -1.54
C PHE A 310 12.29 6.89 -1.55
N ASP A 311 11.53 7.10 -0.48
CA ASP A 311 10.56 8.17 -0.38
C ASP A 311 10.24 8.53 1.06
N LEU A 312 9.73 9.75 1.25
CA LEU A 312 9.52 10.34 2.57
C LEU A 312 8.36 9.70 3.34
N VAL A 313 7.29 9.29 2.65
CA VAL A 313 6.14 8.63 3.29
C VAL A 313 6.57 7.30 3.93
N THR A 314 7.25 6.45 3.17
CA THR A 314 7.73 5.14 3.62
C THR A 314 8.78 5.31 4.72
N PHE A 315 9.71 6.26 4.54
CA PHE A 315 10.72 6.59 5.55
C PHE A 315 10.08 6.98 6.88
N VAL A 316 9.10 7.89 6.89
CA VAL A 316 8.45 8.34 8.12
C VAL A 316 7.71 7.19 8.82
N GLN A 317 7.05 6.29 8.07
CA GLN A 317 6.42 5.10 8.64
C GLN A 317 7.44 4.18 9.33
N GLN A 318 8.59 3.96 8.69
CA GLN A 318 9.67 3.11 9.19
C GLN A 318 10.37 3.72 10.41
N ALA A 319 10.73 5.02 10.33
CA ALA A 319 11.36 5.77 11.41
C ALA A 319 10.44 5.88 12.64
N SER A 320 9.13 6.03 12.41
CA SER A 320 8.16 6.16 13.50
C SER A 320 7.85 4.86 14.25
N ARG A 321 8.58 3.77 13.96
CA ARG A 321 8.57 2.57 14.80
C ARG A 321 9.35 2.76 16.10
N ALA A 322 10.37 3.61 16.10
CA ALA A 322 11.22 3.83 17.27
C ALA A 322 10.50 4.68 18.35
N GLY A 323 10.79 4.47 19.63
CA GLY A 323 10.35 5.32 20.74
C GLY A 323 8.84 5.34 21.00
N ARG A 324 8.09 4.30 20.66
CA ARG A 324 6.61 4.29 20.78
C ARG A 324 6.11 4.37 22.23
N ASP A 325 6.95 4.02 23.19
CA ASP A 325 6.78 4.28 24.63
C ASP A 325 7.03 5.74 25.05
N GLY A 326 7.34 6.63 24.10
CA GLY A 326 7.64 8.04 24.34
C GLY A 326 9.06 8.30 24.84
N GLN A 327 9.89 7.26 25.01
CA GLN A 327 11.29 7.41 25.41
C GLN A 327 12.18 7.79 24.22
N PRO A 328 13.32 8.47 24.46
CA PRO A 328 14.25 8.85 23.41
C PRO A 328 14.63 7.68 22.50
N ALA A 329 14.63 7.95 21.19
CA ALA A 329 14.99 6.97 20.18
C ALA A 329 15.63 7.67 18.98
N HIS A 330 16.56 7.01 18.29
CA HIS A 330 17.22 7.58 17.11
C HIS A 330 16.82 6.84 15.83
N CYS A 331 16.65 7.61 14.76
CA CYS A 331 16.52 7.11 13.41
C CYS A 331 17.72 7.57 12.59
N LEU A 332 18.54 6.61 12.16
CA LEU A 332 19.73 6.83 11.35
C LEU A 332 19.42 6.66 9.87
N VAL A 333 20.06 7.48 9.04
CA VAL A 333 20.20 7.26 7.60
C VAL A 333 21.69 7.26 7.29
N ILE A 334 22.22 6.08 6.97
CA ILE A 334 23.63 5.89 6.63
C ILE A 334 23.71 5.63 5.12
N THR A 335 24.37 6.51 4.37
CA THR A 335 24.32 6.45 2.91
C THR A 335 25.59 6.99 2.25
N SER A 336 25.79 6.63 0.99
CA SER A 336 26.84 7.24 0.16
C SER A 336 26.53 8.70 -0.17
N SER A 337 27.55 9.46 -0.56
CA SER A 337 27.41 10.84 -1.04
C SER A 337 26.70 10.94 -2.40
N LYS A 338 26.53 9.82 -3.11
CA LYS A 338 25.90 9.80 -4.42
C LYS A 338 24.39 9.75 -4.24
N ARG A 339 23.69 10.71 -4.84
CA ARG A 339 22.22 10.62 -4.97
C ARG A 339 21.90 9.38 -5.78
N SER A 340 21.29 8.39 -5.13
CA SER A 340 20.75 7.23 -5.84
C SER A 340 19.78 7.70 -6.91
N SER A 341 19.89 7.15 -8.13
CA SER A 341 18.88 7.39 -9.15
C SER A 341 17.55 6.88 -8.62
N SER A 342 16.58 7.78 -8.49
CA SER A 342 15.25 7.48 -7.96
C SER A 342 14.75 6.17 -8.58
N SER A 343 14.43 5.18 -7.74
CA SER A 343 13.65 4.05 -8.21
C SER A 343 12.39 4.59 -8.89
N LYS A 344 11.90 3.92 -9.94
CA LYS A 344 10.64 4.28 -10.62
C LYS A 344 9.47 4.08 -9.65
N SER A 345 9.35 4.94 -8.64
CA SER A 345 8.25 4.92 -7.69
C SER A 345 7.00 5.39 -8.44
N HIS A 346 5.90 4.70 -8.19
CA HIS A 346 4.60 5.14 -8.68
C HIS A 346 4.18 6.35 -7.86
N ASN A 347 3.58 7.35 -8.50
CA ASN A 347 3.19 8.61 -7.89
C ASN A 347 4.32 9.26 -7.04
N PRO A 348 5.50 9.53 -7.63
CA PRO A 348 6.68 10.01 -6.89
C PRO A 348 6.42 11.31 -6.11
N LYS A 349 5.51 12.14 -6.63
CA LYS A 349 5.05 13.38 -5.98
C LYS A 349 4.23 13.11 -4.71
N LEU A 350 3.37 12.09 -4.71
CA LEU A 350 2.53 11.76 -3.55
C LEU A 350 3.33 11.09 -2.43
N ARG A 351 4.49 10.50 -2.76
CA ARG A 351 5.35 9.77 -1.82
C ARG A 351 6.49 10.63 -1.24
N GLY A 352 6.80 11.76 -1.86
CA GLY A 352 7.84 12.67 -1.38
C GLY A 352 9.26 12.21 -1.71
N VAL A 353 9.48 11.69 -2.92
CA VAL A 353 10.81 11.22 -3.36
C VAL A 353 11.82 12.36 -3.39
N ARG A 354 11.41 13.53 -3.91
CA ARG A 354 12.26 14.72 -3.97
C ARG A 354 12.56 15.21 -2.57
N GLU A 355 11.54 15.29 -1.72
CA GLU A 355 11.63 15.79 -0.35
C GLU A 355 12.53 14.90 0.50
N MET A 356 12.50 13.57 0.29
CA MET A 356 13.45 12.64 0.90
C MET A 356 14.89 12.90 0.45
N SER A 357 15.10 13.08 -0.86
CA SER A 357 16.44 13.39 -1.40
C SER A 357 16.97 14.73 -0.90
N GLU A 358 16.14 15.77 -0.83
CA GLU A 358 16.54 17.08 -0.35
C GLU A 358 16.83 17.06 1.15
N MET A 359 16.08 16.28 1.93
CA MET A 359 16.32 16.12 3.37
C MET A 359 17.69 15.48 3.66
N VAL A 360 18.13 14.52 2.83
CA VAL A 360 19.40 13.80 3.02
C VAL A 360 20.58 14.58 2.42
N PHE A 361 20.42 15.12 1.21
CA PHE A 361 21.52 15.68 0.41
C PHE A 361 21.47 17.20 0.22
N GLY A 362 20.46 17.88 0.77
CA GLY A 362 20.17 19.29 0.49
C GLY A 362 19.53 19.51 -0.89
N SER A 363 19.14 20.75 -1.17
CA SER A 363 18.67 21.16 -2.49
C SER A 363 19.76 20.97 -3.56
N SER A 364 19.38 20.50 -4.75
CA SER A 364 20.24 20.54 -5.94
C SER A 364 20.28 21.90 -6.63
N ASP A 365 19.32 22.78 -6.31
CA ASP A 365 19.26 24.14 -6.82
C ASP A 365 20.06 25.07 -5.88
N PRO A 366 21.20 25.64 -6.32
CA PRO A 366 22.03 26.52 -5.51
C PRO A 366 21.32 27.81 -5.09
N SER A 367 20.27 28.22 -5.81
CA SER A 367 19.47 29.41 -5.47
C SER A 367 18.46 29.14 -4.35
N ASN A 368 18.20 27.87 -4.04
CA ASN A 368 17.20 27.46 -3.07
C ASN A 368 17.87 27.05 -1.76
N ASN A 369 17.94 27.99 -0.81
CA ASN A 369 18.45 27.73 0.55
C ASN A 369 17.41 26.96 1.38
N THR A 370 17.24 25.67 1.08
CA THR A 370 16.36 24.77 1.84
C THR A 370 17.00 24.39 3.18
N SER A 371 16.23 24.43 4.26
CA SER A 371 16.69 23.99 5.57
C SER A 371 17.17 22.54 5.52
N LYS A 372 18.34 22.21 6.08
CA LYS A 372 18.79 20.81 6.27
C LYS A 372 18.06 20.08 7.40
N CYS A 373 17.07 20.72 8.02
CA CYS A 373 16.36 20.16 9.16
C CYS A 373 15.36 19.08 8.72
N ALA A 374 15.49 17.87 9.25
CA ALA A 374 14.56 16.77 8.97
C ALA A 374 13.10 17.12 9.32
N ARG A 375 12.86 17.72 10.49
CA ARG A 375 11.51 18.15 10.87
C ARG A 375 10.93 19.14 9.89
N TRP A 376 11.74 20.04 9.33
CA TRP A 376 11.25 21.00 8.35
C TRP A 376 10.79 20.31 7.08
N HIS A 377 11.57 19.37 6.54
CA HIS A 377 11.19 18.60 5.34
C HIS A 377 9.96 17.74 5.58
N ILE A 378 9.93 17.00 6.69
CA ILE A 378 8.81 16.14 7.07
C ILE A 378 7.53 16.97 7.23
N GLY A 379 7.57 18.05 8.00
CA GLY A 379 6.40 18.91 8.25
C GLY A 379 5.93 19.61 6.97
N ARG A 380 6.85 20.18 6.19
CA ARG A 380 6.49 20.84 4.92
C ARG A 380 5.75 19.89 3.98
N PHE A 381 6.19 18.63 3.91
CA PHE A 381 5.60 17.66 3.02
C PHE A 381 4.32 17.01 3.58
N LEU A 382 4.34 16.52 4.82
CA LEU A 382 3.22 15.78 5.42
C LEU A 382 2.19 16.69 6.07
N ASP A 383 2.58 17.84 6.60
CA ASP A 383 1.69 18.73 7.36
C ASP A 383 1.29 19.98 6.56
N GLY A 384 2.02 20.29 5.48
CA GLY A 384 1.87 21.50 4.67
C GLY A 384 2.64 22.71 5.21
N GLU A 385 3.22 22.60 6.40
CA GLU A 385 3.97 23.65 7.08
C GLU A 385 5.29 23.10 7.64
N GLY A 386 6.40 23.78 7.36
CA GLY A 386 7.74 23.33 7.78
C GLY A 386 8.22 24.01 9.06
N TYR A 387 8.41 23.24 10.13
CA TYR A 387 9.03 23.70 11.38
C TYR A 387 10.41 23.06 11.56
N THR A 388 11.43 23.88 11.82
CA THR A 388 12.76 23.35 12.20
C THR A 388 12.74 22.84 13.65
N CYS A 389 13.74 22.06 14.07
CA CYS A 389 13.82 21.57 15.46
C CYS A 389 13.76 22.72 16.49
N ARG A 390 14.30 23.89 16.15
CA ARG A 390 14.30 25.09 16.99
C ARG A 390 12.91 25.73 17.16
N ALA A 391 11.94 25.37 16.31
CA ALA A 391 10.57 25.85 16.47
C ALA A 391 9.85 25.17 17.63
N PHE A 392 10.39 24.06 18.15
CA PHE A 392 9.87 23.35 19.31
C PHE A 392 10.57 23.80 20.58
N GLY A 393 10.42 23.03 21.66
CA GLY A 393 11.09 23.28 22.94
C GLY A 393 12.37 22.45 23.12
N PRO A 394 13.20 22.78 24.14
CA PRO A 394 14.45 22.09 24.45
C PRO A 394 14.26 20.62 24.86
N GLU A 395 13.04 20.22 25.23
CA GLU A 395 12.67 18.84 25.56
C GLU A 395 12.55 17.93 24.32
N TRP A 396 12.58 18.49 23.12
CA TRP A 396 12.50 17.74 21.86
C TRP A 396 13.89 17.35 21.37
N GLN A 397 14.05 16.09 21.00
CA GLN A 397 15.26 15.60 20.33
C GLN A 397 15.51 16.37 19.03
N THR A 398 16.75 16.79 18.77
CA THR A 398 17.13 17.58 17.58
C THR A 398 17.73 16.71 16.49
N CYS A 399 17.47 17.00 15.20
CA CYS A 399 18.16 16.26 14.13
C CYS A 399 19.64 16.67 14.05
N SER A 400 20.53 15.77 13.62
CA SER A 400 21.98 16.02 13.56
C SER A 400 22.37 17.32 12.83
N PRO A 401 21.74 17.71 11.69
CA PRO A 401 22.07 18.98 11.04
C PRO A 401 21.75 20.22 11.88
N CYS A 402 20.72 20.14 12.73
CA CYS A 402 20.37 21.24 13.65
C CYS A 402 21.32 21.29 14.84
N GLU A 403 21.78 20.13 15.34
CA GLU A 403 22.79 20.09 16.41
C GLU A 403 24.09 20.73 15.95
N ASP A 404 24.54 20.41 14.73
CA ASP A 404 25.75 21.00 14.15
C ASP A 404 25.60 22.52 13.96
N GLU A 405 24.44 22.98 13.48
CA GLU A 405 24.14 24.41 13.35
C GLU A 405 24.15 25.13 14.72
N MET A 406 23.56 24.51 15.75
CA MET A 406 23.51 25.08 17.10
C MET A 406 24.89 25.12 17.77
N LYS A 407 25.75 24.12 17.54
CA LYS A 407 27.15 24.13 17.98
C LYS A 407 27.95 25.26 17.32
N GLN A 408 27.73 25.49 16.02
CA GLN A 408 28.40 26.56 15.26
C GLN A 408 27.87 27.95 15.62
N ARG A 409 26.60 28.04 16.04
CA ARG A 409 25.92 29.32 16.36
C ARG A 409 25.14 29.22 17.68
N PRO A 410 25.82 29.27 18.84
CA PRO A 410 25.19 29.05 20.15
C PRO A 410 24.10 30.07 20.53
N SER A 411 24.11 31.26 19.94
CA SER A 411 23.08 32.29 20.14
C SER A 411 21.71 31.91 19.56
N LEU A 412 21.65 30.89 18.70
CA LEU A 412 20.41 30.41 18.08
C LEU A 412 19.65 29.45 19.01
N GLY A 413 18.88 30.03 19.94
CA GLY A 413 18.03 29.27 20.86
C GLY A 413 16.75 28.66 20.24
N PHE A 414 16.03 27.92 21.07
CA PHE A 414 14.67 27.43 20.80
C PHE A 414 13.67 28.59 20.83
N THR A 415 12.61 28.48 20.04
CA THR A 415 11.60 29.55 19.89
C THR A 415 10.21 29.15 20.35
N GLY A 416 9.91 27.86 20.49
CA GLY A 416 8.59 27.36 20.91
C GLY A 416 7.43 27.68 19.95
N LYS A 417 7.68 28.28 18.78
CA LYS A 417 6.65 28.72 17.81
C LYS A 417 5.72 27.61 17.34
N ALA A 418 6.18 26.35 17.33
CA ALA A 418 5.38 25.20 16.91
C ALA A 418 4.54 24.59 18.07
N LEU A 419 4.81 24.94 19.33
CA LEU A 419 4.15 24.32 20.49
C LEU A 419 2.63 24.59 20.50
N ALA A 420 2.20 25.78 20.07
CA ALA A 420 0.78 26.12 19.96
C ALA A 420 0.03 25.33 18.86
N ARG A 421 0.75 24.80 17.86
CA ARG A 421 0.17 23.88 16.85
C ARG A 421 0.11 22.44 17.36
N VAL A 422 1.09 22.03 18.16
CA VAL A 422 1.13 20.68 18.77
C VAL A 422 0.05 20.54 19.83
N ASN A 423 -0.06 21.53 20.71
CA ASN A 423 -1.01 21.59 21.82
C ASN A 423 -1.85 22.86 21.69
N PRO A 424 -2.81 22.89 20.76
CA PRO A 424 -3.62 24.06 20.59
C PRO A 424 -4.44 24.31 21.87
N PRO A 425 -4.46 25.53 22.42
CA PRO A 425 -5.17 25.86 23.65
C PRO A 425 -6.68 25.88 23.36
N TYR A 426 -7.31 24.71 23.37
CA TYR A 426 -8.75 24.59 23.19
C TYR A 426 -9.38 23.98 24.44
N SER A 427 -10.37 24.70 24.97
CA SER A 427 -11.48 24.10 25.69
C SER A 427 -12.48 23.61 24.64
N TYR A 428 -12.41 22.34 24.31
CA TYR A 428 -13.47 21.74 23.49
C TYR A 428 -14.72 21.68 24.36
N PRO A 429 -15.84 22.29 23.94
CA PRO A 429 -17.08 22.10 24.67
C PRO A 429 -17.31 20.60 24.80
N SER A 430 -17.70 20.17 26.00
CA SER A 430 -18.25 18.82 26.20
C SER A 430 -19.53 18.75 25.37
N LEU A 431 -19.39 18.49 24.08
CA LEU A 431 -20.52 18.11 23.26
C LEU A 431 -20.95 16.76 23.80
N LEU A 432 -22.15 16.75 24.38
CA LEU A 432 -22.87 15.50 24.53
C LEU A 432 -22.93 14.87 23.13
N PRO A 433 -22.76 13.54 23.01
CA PRO A 433 -23.02 12.88 21.75
C PRO A 433 -24.38 13.35 21.23
N PRO A 434 -24.52 13.60 19.92
CA PRO A 434 -25.82 13.92 19.35
C PRO A 434 -26.81 12.83 19.74
N PRO A 435 -28.10 13.18 19.95
CA PRO A 435 -29.10 12.19 20.33
C PRO A 435 -29.14 11.07 19.30
N MET A 436 -29.23 9.82 19.78
CA MET A 436 -29.38 8.67 18.90
C MET A 436 -30.63 8.82 18.05
N LEU A 437 -30.46 8.64 16.75
CA LEU A 437 -31.57 8.62 15.80
C LEU A 437 -32.23 7.25 15.80
N THR A 438 -33.49 7.20 15.37
CA THR A 438 -34.12 5.93 15.02
C THR A 438 -33.48 5.38 13.74
N PRO A 439 -33.59 4.06 13.48
CA PRO A 439 -33.09 3.47 12.23
C PRO A 439 -33.57 4.18 10.96
N ASP A 440 -34.84 4.59 10.89
CA ASP A 440 -35.38 5.31 9.73
C ASP A 440 -34.82 6.74 9.63
N ALA A 441 -34.71 7.44 10.75
CA ALA A 441 -34.18 8.80 10.77
C ALA A 441 -32.70 8.85 10.38
N VAL A 442 -31.89 7.86 10.80
CA VAL A 442 -30.49 7.79 10.37
C VAL A 442 -30.39 7.45 8.88
N LYS A 443 -31.17 6.49 8.36
CA LYS A 443 -31.17 6.16 6.93
C LYS A 443 -31.55 7.36 6.05
N ASN A 444 -32.54 8.14 6.45
CA ASN A 444 -32.92 9.37 5.75
C ASN A 444 -31.78 10.40 5.76
N ARG A 445 -31.12 10.61 6.90
CA ARG A 445 -29.95 11.50 6.99
C ARG A 445 -28.82 11.02 6.08
N LEU A 446 -28.53 9.73 6.08
CA LEU A 446 -27.46 9.17 5.26
C LEU A 446 -27.75 9.36 3.77
N ALA A 447 -28.98 9.11 3.33
CA ALA A 447 -29.41 9.35 1.96
C ALA A 447 -29.26 10.84 1.59
N GLU A 448 -29.73 11.76 2.43
CA GLU A 448 -29.58 13.21 2.20
C GLU A 448 -28.12 13.63 2.06
N ARG A 449 -27.24 13.11 2.92
CA ARG A 449 -25.85 13.58 3.04
C ARG A 449 -24.87 12.88 2.10
N PHE A 450 -25.08 11.60 1.81
CA PHE A 450 -24.10 10.76 1.14
C PHE A 450 -24.55 10.20 -0.22
N GLN A 451 -25.80 10.40 -0.66
CA GLN A 451 -26.26 9.89 -1.96
C GLN A 451 -25.41 10.40 -3.13
N LYS A 452 -25.06 11.69 -3.15
CA LYS A 452 -24.17 12.25 -4.17
C LYS A 452 -22.83 11.51 -4.27
N ALA A 453 -22.30 11.07 -3.14
CA ALA A 453 -21.04 10.35 -3.10
C ALA A 453 -21.18 8.92 -3.63
N VAL A 454 -22.31 8.27 -3.38
CA VAL A 454 -22.68 6.98 -3.99
C VAL A 454 -22.76 7.10 -5.51
N ASP A 455 -23.38 8.17 -6.02
CA ASP A 455 -23.52 8.38 -7.46
C ASP A 455 -22.15 8.56 -8.14
N ILE A 456 -21.25 9.33 -7.52
CA ILE A 456 -19.86 9.48 -7.97
C ILE A 456 -19.14 8.12 -7.93
N GLY A 457 -19.31 7.35 -6.85
CA GLY A 457 -18.68 6.05 -6.69
C GLY A 457 -19.14 5.04 -7.76
N ARG A 458 -20.45 4.99 -8.04
CA ARG A 458 -21.04 4.16 -9.09
C ARG A 458 -20.54 4.55 -10.48
N GLN A 459 -20.44 5.85 -10.76
CA GLN A 459 -19.90 6.33 -12.03
C GLN A 459 -18.43 5.90 -12.19
N ALA A 460 -17.60 6.11 -11.16
CA ALA A 460 -16.18 5.72 -11.19
C ALA A 460 -16.00 4.20 -11.35
N ALA A 461 -16.86 3.40 -10.70
CA ALA A 461 -16.89 1.95 -10.88
C ALA A 461 -17.28 1.55 -12.31
N ALA A 462 -18.33 2.16 -12.88
CA ALA A 462 -18.75 1.92 -14.26
C ALA A 462 -17.66 2.29 -15.28
N GLU A 463 -17.00 3.43 -15.11
CA GLU A 463 -15.87 3.85 -15.95
C GLU A 463 -14.69 2.88 -15.84
N ALA A 464 -14.40 2.36 -14.64
CA ALA A 464 -13.36 1.36 -14.45
C ALA A 464 -13.70 0.02 -15.15
N ILE A 465 -14.95 -0.43 -15.07
CA ILE A 465 -15.44 -1.62 -15.80
C ILE A 465 -15.35 -1.39 -17.30
N ALA A 466 -15.80 -0.24 -17.81
CA ALA A 466 -15.75 0.10 -19.23
C ALA A 466 -14.32 0.14 -19.76
N ARG A 467 -13.37 0.76 -19.04
CA ARG A 467 -11.94 0.74 -19.41
C ARG A 467 -11.38 -0.68 -19.49
N LYS A 468 -11.79 -1.56 -18.57
CA LYS A 468 -11.36 -2.97 -18.54
C LYS A 468 -11.95 -3.76 -19.72
N ALA A 469 -13.22 -3.51 -20.06
CA ALA A 469 -13.89 -4.15 -21.19
C ALA A 469 -13.21 -3.83 -22.53
N VAL A 470 -12.76 -2.59 -22.72
CA VAL A 470 -11.98 -2.19 -23.93
C VAL A 470 -10.74 -3.05 -24.12
N GLU A 471 -10.07 -3.43 -23.03
CA GLU A 471 -8.91 -4.30 -23.06
C GLU A 471 -9.27 -5.77 -23.32
N THR A 472 -10.32 -6.28 -22.66
CA THR A 472 -10.60 -7.72 -22.62
C THR A 472 -11.52 -8.22 -23.73
N ASP A 473 -12.46 -7.41 -24.21
CA ASP A 473 -13.53 -7.87 -25.11
C ASP A 473 -13.04 -8.22 -26.52
N PRO A 474 -12.20 -7.39 -27.19
CA PRO A 474 -11.65 -7.76 -28.49
C PRO A 474 -10.81 -9.04 -28.39
N TYR A 475 -10.01 -9.15 -27.33
CA TYR A 475 -9.16 -10.31 -27.08
C TYR A 475 -9.99 -11.57 -26.83
N GLY A 476 -11.02 -11.47 -25.98
CA GLY A 476 -11.97 -12.55 -25.70
C GLY A 476 -12.74 -13.01 -26.94
N SER A 477 -13.13 -12.08 -27.82
CA SER A 477 -13.78 -12.38 -29.10
C SER A 477 -12.88 -13.22 -30.01
N VAL A 478 -11.60 -12.86 -30.14
CA VAL A 478 -10.62 -13.66 -30.90
C VAL A 478 -10.48 -15.05 -30.31
N LEU A 479 -10.30 -15.15 -28.99
CA LEU A 479 -10.19 -16.43 -28.31
C LEU A 479 -11.43 -17.32 -28.50
N GLY A 480 -12.63 -16.73 -28.43
CA GLY A 480 -13.89 -17.44 -28.67
C GLY A 480 -13.99 -18.02 -30.09
N LYS A 481 -13.47 -17.31 -31.10
CA LYS A 481 -13.46 -17.79 -32.49
C LYS A 481 -12.45 -18.91 -32.74
N VAL A 482 -11.27 -18.85 -32.13
CA VAL A 482 -10.19 -19.83 -32.39
C VAL A 482 -10.32 -21.09 -31.54
N GLY A 483 -10.98 -21.03 -30.38
CA GLY A 483 -11.13 -22.18 -29.50
C GLY A 483 -9.78 -22.80 -29.10
N ARG A 484 -9.61 -24.11 -29.29
CA ARG A 484 -8.41 -24.86 -28.91
C ARG A 484 -7.42 -25.11 -30.06
N LEU A 485 -7.63 -24.45 -31.20
CA LEU A 485 -6.79 -24.62 -32.39
C LEU A 485 -5.34 -24.20 -32.17
N CYS A 486 -4.43 -24.83 -32.91
CA CYS A 486 -3.03 -24.44 -32.98
C CYS A 486 -2.88 -23.10 -33.73
N GLY A 487 -2.30 -22.09 -33.09
CA GLY A 487 -2.18 -20.75 -33.69
C GLY A 487 -1.26 -20.70 -34.92
N LEU A 488 -0.24 -21.57 -34.96
CA LEU A 488 0.65 -21.70 -36.12
C LEU A 488 -0.06 -22.35 -37.31
N CYS A 489 -0.79 -23.45 -37.07
CA CYS A 489 -1.55 -24.11 -38.13
C CYS A 489 -2.63 -23.17 -38.67
N LEU A 490 -3.31 -22.43 -37.79
CA LEU A 490 -4.33 -21.47 -38.19
C LEU A 490 -3.77 -20.35 -39.08
N MET A 491 -2.57 -19.82 -38.76
CA MET A 491 -1.84 -18.87 -39.63
C MET A 491 -1.47 -19.45 -40.99
N ARG A 492 -1.35 -20.77 -41.11
CA ARG A 492 -1.09 -21.49 -42.34
C ARG A 492 -2.35 -22.03 -43.02
N ASN A 493 -3.52 -21.53 -42.61
CA ASN A 493 -4.83 -21.96 -43.10
C ASN A 493 -5.15 -23.45 -42.85
N VAL A 494 -4.62 -24.01 -41.77
CA VAL A 494 -4.85 -25.39 -41.33
C VAL A 494 -5.50 -25.37 -39.94
N ALA A 495 -6.76 -25.80 -39.84
CA ALA A 495 -7.52 -25.79 -38.59
C ALA A 495 -7.34 -27.11 -37.82
N GLU A 496 -6.22 -27.27 -37.13
CA GLU A 496 -5.93 -28.45 -36.32
C GLU A 496 -5.87 -28.13 -34.81
N GLU A 497 -6.41 -29.04 -34.00
CA GLU A 497 -6.24 -29.07 -32.55
C GLU A 497 -5.23 -30.17 -32.16
N HIS A 498 -4.06 -29.75 -31.69
CA HIS A 498 -3.03 -30.64 -31.15
C HIS A 498 -2.16 -29.88 -30.14
N ASP A 499 -1.38 -30.60 -29.33
CA ASP A 499 -0.36 -29.97 -28.48
C ASP A 499 0.70 -29.31 -29.39
N PRO A 500 1.11 -28.06 -29.13
CA PRO A 500 2.19 -27.42 -29.88
C PRO A 500 3.48 -28.25 -29.97
N ARG A 501 3.78 -29.07 -28.97
CA ARG A 501 4.95 -29.97 -28.97
C ARG A 501 4.90 -31.04 -30.05
N ASP A 502 3.71 -31.37 -30.55
CA ASP A 502 3.52 -32.38 -31.60
C ASP A 502 3.27 -31.75 -32.98
N CYS A 503 3.23 -30.42 -33.06
CA CYS A 503 2.96 -29.69 -34.29
C CYS A 503 4.03 -29.95 -35.37
N SER A 504 3.63 -30.55 -36.49
CA SER A 504 4.50 -30.79 -37.66
C SER A 504 4.98 -29.51 -38.33
N ASN A 505 4.23 -28.41 -38.18
CA ASN A 505 4.56 -27.10 -38.76
C ASN A 505 5.69 -26.35 -38.05
N ILE A 506 6.09 -26.78 -36.84
CA ILE A 506 7.22 -26.19 -36.11
C ILE A 506 8.53 -26.79 -36.63
N THR A 507 9.20 -26.04 -37.51
CA THR A 507 10.44 -26.49 -38.17
C THR A 507 11.69 -26.28 -37.31
N ASN A 508 11.68 -25.31 -36.39
CA ASN A 508 12.78 -25.04 -35.47
C ASN A 508 12.34 -25.13 -34.00
N ARG A 509 12.48 -26.34 -33.42
CA ARG A 509 12.07 -26.64 -32.04
C ARG A 509 12.85 -25.85 -30.99
N ARG A 510 14.12 -25.57 -31.24
CA ARG A 510 14.96 -24.77 -30.32
C ARG A 510 14.45 -23.34 -30.23
N MET A 511 14.21 -22.70 -31.38
CA MET A 511 13.63 -21.36 -31.46
C MET A 511 12.24 -21.27 -30.85
N PHE A 512 11.40 -22.28 -31.08
CA PHE A 512 10.09 -22.37 -30.42
C PHE A 512 10.25 -22.40 -28.91
N GLY A 513 11.18 -23.20 -28.39
CA GLY A 513 11.54 -23.22 -26.96
C GLY A 513 11.99 -21.85 -26.45
N ASP A 514 12.87 -21.17 -27.19
CA ASP A 514 13.40 -19.86 -26.80
C ASP A 514 12.28 -18.81 -26.67
N ILE A 515 11.34 -18.75 -27.62
CA ILE A 515 10.19 -17.83 -27.54
C ILE A 515 9.24 -18.25 -26.43
N VAL A 516 9.02 -19.55 -26.23
CA VAL A 516 8.02 -20.05 -25.27
C VAL A 516 8.45 -19.93 -23.82
N TYR A 517 9.74 -20.15 -23.53
CA TYR A 517 10.25 -20.24 -22.16
C TYR A 517 10.91 -18.96 -21.67
N ASN A 518 11.34 -18.07 -22.57
CA ASN A 518 12.06 -16.85 -22.17
C ASN A 518 11.18 -15.60 -22.10
N ILE A 519 9.87 -15.69 -22.33
CA ILE A 519 8.95 -14.58 -22.06
C ILE A 519 8.82 -14.42 -20.54
N VAL A 520 9.63 -13.52 -20.01
CA VAL A 520 9.64 -13.18 -18.59
C VAL A 520 8.72 -11.99 -18.36
N TYR A 521 7.54 -12.25 -17.82
CA TYR A 521 6.69 -11.19 -17.29
C TYR A 521 7.37 -10.59 -16.06
N LYS A 522 7.86 -9.36 -16.19
CA LYS A 522 8.39 -8.64 -15.04
C LYS A 522 7.21 -8.37 -14.08
N PRO A 523 7.32 -8.68 -12.77
CA PRO A 523 6.22 -8.54 -11.82
C PRO A 523 5.67 -7.10 -11.63
N ARG A 524 6.25 -6.10 -12.30
CA ARG A 524 5.89 -4.70 -12.12
C ARG A 524 4.52 -4.44 -12.72
N GLY A 525 3.48 -4.51 -11.90
CA GLY A 525 2.12 -4.08 -12.22
C GLY A 525 1.07 -5.19 -12.39
N TYR A 526 1.39 -6.47 -12.16
CA TYR A 526 0.42 -7.57 -12.27
C TYR A 526 0.22 -8.27 -10.92
N LYS A 527 -1.05 -8.45 -10.48
CA LYS A 527 -1.43 -9.18 -9.26
C LYS A 527 -0.90 -10.62 -9.24
N TYR A 528 -0.97 -11.27 -10.41
CA TYR A 528 -0.28 -12.51 -10.71
C TYR A 528 0.33 -12.36 -12.10
N PRO A 529 1.51 -12.96 -12.36
CA PRO A 529 2.10 -12.94 -13.68
C PRO A 529 1.06 -13.43 -14.71
N PRO A 530 0.96 -12.78 -15.88
CA PRO A 530 0.12 -13.26 -16.96
C PRO A 530 0.29 -14.75 -17.20
N CYS A 531 -0.81 -15.40 -17.59
CA CYS A 531 -0.78 -16.81 -17.92
C CYS A 531 0.32 -17.06 -18.95
N TYR A 532 1.25 -17.95 -18.65
CA TYR A 532 2.27 -18.33 -19.63
C TYR A 532 1.69 -18.98 -20.89
N LYS A 533 0.42 -19.44 -20.87
CA LYS A 533 -0.28 -20.00 -22.03
C LYS A 533 -1.09 -18.93 -22.78
N CYS A 534 -1.97 -18.19 -22.10
CA CYS A 534 -2.84 -17.21 -22.76
C CYS A 534 -2.40 -15.75 -22.63
N HIS A 535 -1.32 -15.41 -21.93
CA HIS A 535 -0.82 -14.05 -21.75
C HIS A 535 -1.82 -13.06 -21.09
N ILE A 536 -2.94 -13.57 -20.56
CA ILE A 536 -3.92 -12.80 -19.77
C ILE A 536 -3.42 -12.71 -18.32
N ALA A 537 -3.39 -11.50 -17.76
CA ALA A 537 -3.15 -11.28 -16.33
C ALA A 537 -4.23 -11.98 -15.49
N SER A 538 -3.88 -12.56 -14.34
CA SER A 538 -4.92 -13.02 -13.40
C SER A 538 -5.55 -11.79 -12.75
N MET A 539 -6.61 -11.34 -13.39
CA MET A 539 -7.44 -10.27 -12.89
C MET A 539 -8.47 -10.97 -12.00
N GLY A 540 -8.35 -10.83 -10.67
CA GLY A 540 -9.32 -11.43 -9.74
C GLY A 540 -10.75 -11.19 -10.23
N ASN A 541 -11.54 -12.26 -10.28
CA ASN A 541 -12.89 -12.33 -10.85
C ASN A 541 -13.06 -11.68 -12.24
N ASN A 542 -12.37 -12.18 -13.27
CA ASN A 542 -12.59 -11.77 -14.66
C ASN A 542 -13.06 -12.91 -15.58
N THR A 543 -13.87 -12.52 -16.56
CA THR A 543 -14.70 -13.29 -17.51
C THR A 543 -13.98 -14.27 -18.46
N LEU A 544 -12.64 -14.19 -18.62
CA LEU A 544 -11.89 -15.03 -19.59
C LEU A 544 -11.00 -16.12 -18.95
N HIS A 545 -10.60 -15.96 -17.69
CA HIS A 545 -9.75 -16.93 -16.98
C HIS A 545 -9.95 -16.82 -15.46
N GLY A 546 -10.14 -17.95 -14.77
CA GLY A 546 -10.30 -17.98 -13.31
C GLY A 546 -9.04 -17.55 -12.54
N THR A 547 -9.22 -17.24 -11.24
CA THR A 547 -8.15 -16.85 -10.31
C THR A 547 -7.20 -18.02 -10.06
N TYR A 548 -5.88 -17.79 -10.09
CA TYR A 548 -4.89 -18.85 -9.82
C TYR A 548 -4.72 -19.05 -8.31
N THR A 549 -4.84 -20.28 -7.82
CA THR A 549 -4.31 -20.69 -6.50
C THR A 549 -2.88 -21.19 -6.68
N THR A 550 -2.00 -20.89 -5.73
CA THR A 550 -0.63 -21.43 -5.74
C THR A 550 -0.62 -22.81 -5.09
N GLY A 551 -0.48 -23.88 -5.88
CA GLY A 551 -0.35 -25.25 -5.35
C GLY A 551 -1.00 -26.30 -6.24
N ASP A 552 -2.04 -25.93 -6.97
CA ASP A 552 -2.71 -26.81 -7.93
C ASP A 552 -2.20 -26.56 -9.36
N GLU A 553 -2.39 -27.56 -10.23
CA GLU A 553 -2.28 -27.38 -11.68
C GLU A 553 -3.06 -26.11 -12.06
N ARG A 554 -2.34 -25.09 -12.54
CA ARG A 554 -2.94 -23.81 -12.97
C ARG A 554 -4.17 -24.15 -13.82
N PRO A 555 -5.38 -23.61 -13.52
CA PRO A 555 -6.64 -24.01 -14.14
C PRO A 555 -6.47 -24.18 -15.63
N THR A 556 -7.09 -25.22 -16.20
CA THR A 556 -7.04 -25.57 -17.62
C THR A 556 -7.32 -24.34 -18.49
N CYS A 557 -6.25 -23.67 -18.95
CA CYS A 557 -6.33 -22.58 -19.91
C CYS A 557 -7.16 -23.08 -21.11
N LYS A 558 -8.26 -22.38 -21.42
CA LYS A 558 -9.18 -22.78 -22.51
C LYS A 558 -8.54 -22.71 -23.90
N HIS A 559 -7.41 -22.02 -24.04
CA HIS A 559 -6.72 -21.78 -25.31
C HIS A 559 -5.22 -22.13 -25.20
N PRO A 560 -4.85 -23.38 -24.84
CA PRO A 560 -3.47 -23.73 -24.51
C PRO A 560 -2.56 -23.81 -25.74
N ASN A 561 -3.15 -24.01 -26.93
CA ASN A 561 -2.44 -24.32 -28.17
C ASN A 561 -2.31 -23.12 -29.11
N PHE A 562 -2.93 -21.99 -28.78
CA PHE A 562 -3.10 -20.90 -29.74
C PHE A 562 -1.96 -19.87 -29.68
N ILE A 563 -1.78 -19.23 -28.52
CA ILE A 563 -0.93 -18.02 -28.43
C ILE A 563 0.54 -18.32 -28.69
N LYS A 564 1.12 -19.33 -28.04
CA LYS A 564 2.55 -19.64 -28.17
C LYS A 564 2.96 -19.98 -29.61
N PRO A 565 2.26 -20.86 -30.34
CA PRO A 565 2.55 -21.09 -31.75
C PRO A 565 2.36 -19.86 -32.64
N LEU A 566 1.36 -19.01 -32.34
CA LEU A 566 1.18 -17.74 -33.05
C LEU A 566 2.41 -16.82 -32.89
N LEU A 567 2.90 -16.66 -31.66
CA LEU A 567 4.10 -15.86 -31.37
C LEU A 567 5.35 -16.41 -32.07
N TYR A 568 5.48 -17.73 -32.14
CA TYR A 568 6.53 -18.36 -32.92
C TYR A 568 6.42 -18.03 -34.41
N GLU A 569 5.23 -18.13 -35.01
CA GLU A 569 5.07 -17.84 -36.44
C GLU A 569 5.35 -16.38 -36.78
N VAL A 570 4.97 -15.44 -35.91
CA VAL A 570 5.28 -14.01 -36.09
C VAL A 570 6.78 -13.78 -36.20
N TRP A 571 7.59 -14.49 -35.42
CA TRP A 571 9.03 -14.41 -35.57
C TRP A 571 9.48 -15.24 -36.77
N ASN A 572 9.12 -16.50 -36.87
CA ASN A 572 9.63 -17.44 -37.88
C ASN A 572 9.34 -17.01 -39.34
N ASN A 573 8.20 -16.36 -39.59
CA ASN A 573 7.79 -15.91 -40.92
C ASN A 573 8.14 -14.43 -41.13
N GLU A 574 9.10 -14.15 -42.02
CA GLU A 574 9.60 -12.80 -42.27
C GLU A 574 8.50 -11.83 -42.74
N GLN A 575 7.59 -12.28 -43.62
CA GLN A 575 6.50 -11.44 -44.13
C GLN A 575 5.58 -11.01 -42.99
N VAL A 576 5.15 -11.96 -42.16
CA VAL A 576 4.31 -11.69 -40.97
C VAL A 576 5.06 -10.78 -40.00
N ARG A 577 6.36 -11.03 -39.76
CA ARG A 577 7.20 -10.22 -38.86
C ARG A 577 7.22 -8.76 -39.27
N VAL A 578 7.47 -8.48 -40.55
CA VAL A 578 7.52 -7.12 -41.12
C VAL A 578 6.17 -6.41 -40.99
N GLU A 579 5.07 -7.14 -41.18
CA GLU A 579 3.73 -6.59 -41.01
C GLU A 579 3.42 -6.20 -39.57
N VAL A 580 3.76 -7.06 -38.60
CA VAL A 580 3.61 -6.78 -37.17
C VAL A 580 4.48 -5.59 -36.78
N GLN A 581 5.74 -5.57 -37.21
CA GLN A 581 6.66 -4.44 -36.97
C GLN A 581 6.11 -3.11 -37.50
N ARG A 582 5.49 -3.13 -38.69
CA ARG A 582 4.83 -1.95 -39.28
C ARG A 582 3.60 -1.53 -38.47
N HIS A 583 2.74 -2.47 -38.10
CA HIS A 583 1.50 -2.18 -37.37
C HIS A 583 1.78 -1.58 -35.99
N PHE A 584 2.70 -2.18 -35.22
CA PHE A 584 3.07 -1.73 -33.88
C PHE A 584 4.17 -0.67 -33.86
N LYS A 585 4.64 -0.21 -35.03
CA LYS A 585 5.72 0.79 -35.18
C LYS A 585 6.96 0.45 -34.36
N VAL A 586 7.39 -0.81 -34.44
CA VAL A 586 8.53 -1.36 -33.70
C VAL A 586 9.53 -2.00 -34.67
N GLN A 587 10.80 -2.02 -34.30
CA GLN A 587 11.86 -2.76 -34.98
C GLN A 587 12.58 -3.60 -33.92
N TRP A 588 12.85 -4.86 -34.24
CA TRP A 588 13.59 -5.78 -33.37
C TRP A 588 14.89 -6.17 -34.05
N LYS A 589 16.01 -5.97 -33.39
CA LYS A 589 17.34 -6.33 -33.88
C LYS A 589 17.60 -7.83 -33.76
N ASP A 590 17.06 -8.42 -32.71
CA ASP A 590 17.20 -9.84 -32.39
C ASP A 590 15.97 -10.38 -31.67
N MET A 591 15.99 -11.69 -31.41
CA MET A 591 14.90 -12.40 -30.76
C MET A 591 14.73 -12.02 -29.29
N SER A 592 15.81 -11.62 -28.62
CA SER A 592 15.77 -11.20 -27.22
C SER A 592 14.97 -9.91 -27.07
N GLU A 593 15.14 -8.98 -28.00
CA GLU A 593 14.36 -7.74 -28.06
C GLU A 593 12.87 -8.03 -28.32
N TYR A 594 12.55 -8.95 -29.23
CA TYR A 594 11.17 -9.40 -29.48
C TYR A 594 10.52 -10.04 -28.24
N ILE A 595 11.20 -10.98 -27.61
CA ILE A 595 10.72 -11.68 -26.40
C ILE A 595 10.49 -10.68 -25.26
N SER A 596 11.44 -9.77 -25.05
CA SER A 596 11.33 -8.69 -24.07
C SER A 596 10.16 -7.74 -24.39
N TRP A 597 9.91 -7.48 -25.68
CA TRP A 597 8.83 -6.62 -26.15
C TRP A 597 7.45 -7.23 -25.92
N LEU A 598 7.28 -8.55 -26.12
CA LEU A 598 6.01 -9.26 -25.94
C LEU A 598 5.44 -9.13 -24.52
N ALA A 599 6.32 -9.15 -23.53
CA ALA A 599 5.95 -9.07 -22.11
C ALA A 599 5.66 -7.62 -21.64
N GLN A 600 5.88 -6.60 -22.47
CA GLN A 600 5.64 -5.21 -22.09
C GLN A 600 4.17 -4.83 -22.28
N PRO A 601 3.61 -3.97 -21.43
CA PRO A 601 2.29 -3.38 -21.65
C PRO A 601 2.29 -2.35 -22.79
N ASP A 602 1.11 -2.07 -23.34
CA ASP A 602 0.85 -0.92 -24.22
C ASP A 602 -0.25 0.00 -23.67
N SER A 603 -0.76 0.95 -24.46
CA SER A 603 -1.75 1.93 -24.01
C SER A 603 -3.15 1.36 -23.74
N VAL A 604 -3.42 0.14 -24.23
CA VAL A 604 -4.72 -0.54 -24.14
C VAL A 604 -4.58 -1.87 -23.40
N HIS A 605 -3.52 -2.63 -23.68
CA HIS A 605 -3.37 -4.01 -23.21
C HIS A 605 -2.31 -4.18 -22.14
N SER A 606 -2.62 -5.07 -21.20
CA SER A 606 -1.72 -5.57 -20.17
C SER A 606 -0.44 -6.16 -20.75
N THR A 607 -0.49 -6.81 -21.91
CA THR A 607 0.72 -7.27 -22.62
C THR A 607 0.59 -7.02 -24.11
N ARG A 608 1.70 -6.69 -24.79
CA ARG A 608 1.72 -6.53 -26.25
C ARG A 608 1.41 -7.84 -26.99
N SER A 609 1.64 -8.99 -26.35
CA SER A 609 1.12 -10.26 -26.85
C SER A 609 -0.42 -10.29 -26.97
N MET A 610 -1.16 -9.60 -26.09
CA MET A 610 -2.61 -9.47 -26.24
C MET A 610 -2.96 -8.61 -27.45
N GLY A 611 -2.30 -7.45 -27.61
CA GLY A 611 -2.48 -6.61 -28.79
C GLY A 611 -2.20 -7.34 -30.09
N LEU A 612 -1.15 -8.17 -30.13
CA LEU A 612 -0.80 -9.01 -31.28
C LEU A 612 -1.93 -10.00 -31.63
N VAL A 613 -2.56 -10.60 -30.62
CA VAL A 613 -3.65 -11.56 -30.82
C VAL A 613 -4.91 -10.85 -31.34
N VAL A 614 -5.22 -9.67 -30.82
CA VAL A 614 -6.30 -8.84 -31.35
C VAL A 614 -6.03 -8.47 -32.81
N TRP A 615 -4.81 -8.04 -33.13
CA TRP A 615 -4.38 -7.78 -34.52
C TRP A 615 -4.53 -9.01 -35.41
N PHE A 616 -4.10 -10.19 -34.94
CA PHE A 616 -4.27 -11.44 -35.67
C PHE A 616 -5.74 -11.71 -35.97
N GLY A 617 -6.61 -11.57 -34.97
CA GLY A 617 -8.03 -11.82 -35.14
C GLY A 617 -8.71 -10.85 -36.10
N GLN A 618 -8.30 -9.58 -36.11
CA GLN A 618 -8.80 -8.59 -37.07
C GLN A 618 -8.36 -8.87 -38.50
N LYS A 619 -7.17 -9.46 -38.68
CA LYS A 619 -6.56 -9.64 -40.00
C LYS A 619 -6.86 -11.00 -40.63
N TYR A 620 -6.86 -12.07 -39.82
CA TYR A 620 -6.87 -13.45 -40.31
C TYR A 620 -8.14 -14.23 -39.94
N LEU A 621 -8.97 -13.72 -39.03
CA LEU A 621 -10.26 -14.35 -38.73
C LEU A 621 -11.39 -13.62 -39.45
N PRO A 622 -12.40 -14.33 -39.96
CA PRO A 622 -13.55 -13.71 -40.57
C PRO A 622 -14.28 -12.79 -39.58
N THR A 623 -14.66 -11.59 -40.03
CA THR A 623 -15.58 -10.70 -39.31
C THR A 623 -16.96 -11.35 -39.23
N PRO A 624 -17.72 -11.18 -38.12
CA PRO A 624 -19.12 -11.59 -38.11
C PRO A 624 -19.87 -10.83 -39.21
N GLY A 625 -20.67 -11.54 -39.99
CA GLY A 625 -21.67 -10.94 -40.87
C GLY A 625 -22.84 -10.38 -40.09
#